data_AF-A0A7W9BGW1-F1
#
_entry.id   AF-A0A7W9BGW1-F1
#
_cell.length_a   1.000
_cell.length_b   1.000
_cell.length_c   1.000
_cell.angle_alpha   90.00
_cell.angle_beta   90.00
_cell.angle_gamma   90.00
#
_symmetry.space_group_name_H-M   'P 1'
#
loop_
_entity.id
_entity.type
_entity.pdbx_description
1 polymer ?
#
loop_
_entity_poly.entity_id
_entity_poly.type
_entity_poly.pdbx_seq_one_letter_code
_entity_poly.pdbx_strand_id
1 'polypeptide(L)' 'MRAGTFDRSEELDCVAHIFTAYRQRWVVIPANVASWPEAAPPDDFVRALTV' A
#
# COMPACT_ATOMS: atom_id res chain seq x y z
N MET A 1 -5.56 -9.12 -8.07
CA MET A 1 -4.29 -9.55 -8.71
C MET A 1 -3.17 -9.42 -7.70
N ARG A 2 -2.01 -10.07 -7.90
CA ARG A 2 -0.85 -9.95 -6.99
C ARG A 2 0.30 -9.27 -7.73
N ALA A 3 1.11 -8.45 -7.06
CA ALA A 3 2.18 -7.68 -7.70
C ALA A 3 3.14 -8.58 -8.52
N GLY A 4 3.53 -9.74 -7.96
CA GLY A 4 4.43 -10.68 -8.65
C GLY A 4 3.83 -11.45 -9.82
N THR A 5 2.58 -11.19 -10.22
CA THR A 5 1.99 -11.78 -11.44
C THR A 5 2.07 -10.84 -12.64
N PHE A 6 2.57 -9.63 -12.47
CA PHE A 6 2.76 -8.68 -13.57
C PHE A 6 4.15 -8.83 -14.18
N ASP A 7 4.23 -8.62 -15.49
CA ASP A 7 5.51 -8.38 -16.16
C ASP A 7 6.13 -7.09 -15.61
N ARG A 8 7.46 -7.07 -15.47
CA ARG A 8 8.21 -5.93 -14.91
C ARG A 8 7.72 -5.53 -13.51
N SER A 9 7.36 -6.53 -12.68
CA SER A 9 6.85 -6.33 -11.32
C SER A 9 7.79 -5.53 -10.40
N GLU A 10 9.08 -5.52 -10.70
CA GLU A 10 10.12 -4.74 -10.03
C GLU A 10 9.98 -3.23 -10.22
N GLU A 11 9.18 -2.79 -11.20
CA GLU A 11 8.90 -1.37 -11.47
C GLU A 11 7.63 -0.87 -10.76
N LEU A 12 6.94 -1.75 -10.02
CA LEU A 12 5.72 -1.37 -9.32
C LEU A 12 6.04 -0.65 -8.01
N ASP A 13 5.50 0.55 -7.88
CA ASP A 13 5.53 1.32 -6.63
C ASP A 13 4.28 1.07 -5.78
N CYS A 14 4.49 0.77 -4.49
CA CYS A 14 3.42 0.70 -3.51
C CYS A 14 3.09 2.10 -3.01
N VAL A 15 1.98 2.68 -3.48
CA VAL A 15 1.56 4.04 -3.10
C VAL A 15 0.66 4.07 -1.85
N ALA A 16 0.08 2.94 -1.47
CA ALA A 16 -0.85 2.83 -0.35
C ALA A 16 -0.87 1.43 0.30
N HIS A 17 -0.98 1.34 1.63
CA HIS A 17 -1.08 0.08 2.38
C HIS A 17 -2.17 0.11 3.45
N ILE A 18 -3.14 -0.80 3.37
CA ILE A 18 -4.28 -0.91 4.31
C ILE A 18 -4.10 -2.12 5.25
N PHE A 19 -4.88 -2.16 6.34
CA PHE A 19 -4.87 -3.26 7.32
C PHE A 19 -3.55 -3.45 8.09
N THR A 20 -2.85 -2.36 8.38
CA THR A 20 -1.56 -2.42 9.09
C THR A 20 -1.64 -2.92 10.53
N ALA A 21 -2.84 -2.96 11.15
CA ALA A 21 -3.04 -3.56 12.47
C ALA A 21 -2.68 -5.06 12.50
N TYR A 22 -2.78 -5.74 11.35
CA TYR A 22 -2.51 -7.17 11.18
C TYR A 22 -1.20 -7.44 10.43
N ARG A 23 -0.41 -6.40 10.18
CA ARG A 23 0.87 -6.52 9.46
C ARG A 23 1.84 -7.38 10.26
N GLN A 24 2.55 -8.25 9.56
CA GLN A 24 3.64 -9.00 10.17
C GLN A 24 4.72 -8.03 10.68
N ARG A 25 5.25 -8.28 11.89
CA ARG A 25 6.20 -7.36 12.56
C ARG A 25 7.48 -7.11 11.76
N TRP A 26 7.85 -8.05 10.89
CA TRP A 26 9.04 -7.96 10.03
C TRP A 26 8.80 -7.23 8.72
N VAL A 27 7.55 -6.88 8.38
CA VAL A 27 7.26 -6.05 7.22
C VAL A 27 7.40 -4.58 7.62
N VAL A 28 8.27 -3.87 6.93
CA VAL A 28 8.48 -2.43 7.09
C VAL A 28 7.73 -1.72 5.96
N ILE A 29 6.90 -0.73 6.34
CA ILE A 29 6.24 0.16 5.38
C ILE A 29 7.06 1.46 5.34
N PRO A 30 7.50 1.91 4.16
CA PRO A 30 8.23 3.18 4.04
C PRO A 30 7.39 4.35 4.57
N ALA A 31 8.03 5.32 5.23
CA ALA A 31 7.33 6.43 5.89
C ALA A 31 6.55 7.34 4.92
N ASN A 32 6.92 7.33 3.64
CA ASN A 32 6.27 8.10 2.58
C ASN A 32 5.05 7.39 1.96
N VAL A 33 4.78 6.13 2.32
CA VAL A 33 3.63 5.38 1.82
C VAL A 33 2.45 5.60 2.74
N ALA A 34 1.33 6.09 2.19
CA ALA A 34 0.10 6.27 2.94
C ALA A 34 -0.35 4.92 3.51
N SER A 35 -0.64 4.89 4.82
CA SER A 35 -1.01 3.63 5.47
C SER A 35 -2.07 3.78 6.54
N TRP A 36 -2.91 2.74 6.67
CA TRP A 36 -4.05 2.71 7.58
C TRP A 36 -4.06 1.41 8.38
N PRO A 37 -4.46 1.43 9.66
CA PRO A 37 -4.58 0.22 10.49
C PRO A 37 -5.66 -0.73 9.97
N GLU A 38 -6.69 -0.20 9.33
CA GLU A 38 -7.83 -0.90 8.75
C GLU A 38 -8.03 -0.46 7.28
N ALA A 39 -9.25 -0.50 6.76
CA ALA A 39 -9.61 0.13 5.50
C ALA A 39 -9.41 1.66 5.54
N ALA A 40 -8.96 2.23 4.43
CA ALA A 40 -8.85 3.68 4.25
C ALA A 40 -10.24 4.30 3.99
N PRO A 41 -10.51 5.52 4.50
CA PRO A 41 -11.62 6.32 4.00
C PRO A 41 -11.51 6.49 2.48
N PRO A 42 -12.62 6.41 1.71
CA PRO A 42 -12.56 6.43 0.24
C PRO A 42 -11.82 7.64 -0.32
N ASP A 43 -12.08 8.84 0.22
CA ASP A 43 -11.46 10.08 -0.26
C ASP A 43 -9.95 10.13 -0.01
N ASP A 44 -9.51 9.62 1.16
CA ASP A 44 -8.09 9.54 1.50
C ASP A 44 -7.36 8.54 0.61
N PHE A 45 -8.00 7.40 0.32
CA PHE A 45 -7.44 6.38 -0.56
C PHE A 45 -7.31 6.91 -1.99
N VAL A 46 -8.35 7.55 -2.53
CA VAL A 46 -8.30 8.16 -3.87
C VAL A 46 -7.19 9.21 -3.94
N ARG A 47 -7.07 10.06 -2.92
CA ARG A 47 -5.99 11.05 -2.85
C ARG A 47 -4.61 10.38 -2.88
N ALA A 48 -4.42 9.26 -2.19
CA ALA A 48 -3.16 8.52 -2.19
C ALA A 48 -2.83 7.84 -3.53
N LEU A 49 -3.80 7.63 -4.42
CA LEU A 49 -3.58 7.05 -5.75
C LEU A 49 -3.26 8.09 -6.83
N THR A 50 -3.45 9.38 -6.54
CA THR A 50 -3.36 10.46 -7.55
C THR A 50 -2.05 11.25 -7.45
N VAL A 51 -1.00 10.61 -6.91
CA VAL A 51 0.37 11.16 -6.86
C VAL A 51 1.04 11.14 -8.23
#